data_AF-A0A851AK08-F1
#
_entry.id   AF-A0A851AK08-F1
#
_cell.length_a   1.000
_cell.length_b   1.000
_cell.length_c   1.000
_cell.angle_alpha   90.00
_cell.angle_beta   90.00
_cell.angle_gamma   90.00
#
_symmetry.space_group_name_H-M   'P 1'
#
loop_
_entity.id
_entity.type
_entity.pdbx_description
1 polymer ?
#
loop_
_entity_poly.entity_id
_entity_poly.type
_entity_poly.pdbx_seq_one_letter_code
_entity_poly.pdbx_strand_id
1 'polypeptide(L)'
;NRVESHKPVQLFEDIVIKNGALNTKYKAIQRSLYDVHMEKWLKHFSLDQIHIVDGNTLIKDPLPELQKVERFLNLPSRIMSSNFYFNQTKGFYCIRSDGRERCLHESKGRPHPLVNNTVLEQLYSYFREHNAKFYRMVNHSFDWH
;
A
#
# COMPACT_ATOMS: atom_id res chain seq x y z
N ASN A 1 -13.00 -13.10 -8.05
CA ASN A 1 -11.74 -13.66 -7.45
C ASN A 1 -11.44 -15.03 -8.05
N ARG A 2 -10.18 -15.53 -8.14
CA ARG A 2 -9.89 -16.89 -8.70
C ARG A 2 -10.67 -17.96 -7.94
N VAL A 3 -10.74 -17.82 -6.61
CA VAL A 3 -11.55 -18.65 -5.70
C VAL A 3 -13.03 -18.60 -6.05
N GLU A 4 -13.65 -17.41 -6.08
CA GLU A 4 -15.07 -17.23 -6.49
C GLU A 4 -15.34 -17.77 -7.91
N SER A 5 -14.35 -17.67 -8.81
CA SER A 5 -14.46 -18.17 -10.19
C SER A 5 -14.03 -19.63 -10.35
N HIS A 6 -13.82 -20.38 -9.25
CA HIS A 6 -13.41 -21.79 -9.26
C HIS A 6 -12.16 -22.09 -10.09
N LYS A 7 -11.25 -21.11 -10.19
CA LYS A 7 -9.97 -21.26 -10.89
C LYS A 7 -8.92 -21.78 -9.91
N PRO A 8 -7.99 -22.64 -10.36
CA PRO A 8 -6.91 -23.11 -9.51
C PRO A 8 -6.12 -21.93 -8.95
N VAL A 9 -5.96 -21.95 -7.63
CA VAL A 9 -5.15 -20.99 -6.87
C VAL A 9 -3.76 -21.61 -6.75
N GLN A 10 -2.79 -20.99 -7.39
CA GLN A 10 -1.38 -21.35 -7.21
C GLN A 10 -0.89 -20.81 -5.88
N LEU A 11 0.03 -21.53 -5.23
CA LEU A 11 0.73 -21.01 -4.06
C LEU A 11 1.50 -19.76 -4.45
N PHE A 12 1.60 -18.83 -3.50
CA PHE A 12 2.30 -17.57 -3.76
C PHE A 12 3.78 -17.83 -4.05
N GLU A 13 4.37 -18.79 -3.36
CA GLU A 13 5.73 -19.28 -3.49
C GLU A 13 6.04 -19.73 -4.92
N ASP A 14 5.16 -20.51 -5.55
CA ASP A 14 5.34 -21.02 -6.92
C ASP A 14 5.38 -19.90 -7.97
N ILE A 15 4.78 -18.75 -7.65
CA ILE A 15 4.72 -17.59 -8.53
C ILE A 15 5.96 -16.71 -8.34
N VAL A 16 6.35 -16.52 -7.07
CA VAL A 16 7.36 -15.56 -6.65
C VAL A 16 8.77 -16.16 -6.64
N ILE A 17 8.90 -17.48 -6.57
CA ILE A 17 10.17 -18.20 -6.64
C ILE A 17 10.25 -18.97 -7.96
N LYS A 18 11.40 -18.86 -8.64
CA LYS A 18 11.71 -19.61 -9.86
C LYS A 18 13.14 -20.15 -9.77
N ASN A 19 13.31 -21.46 -9.93
CA ASN A 19 14.60 -22.15 -9.82
C ASN A 19 15.34 -21.84 -8.50
N GLY A 20 14.61 -21.80 -7.38
CA GLY A 20 15.19 -21.55 -6.05
C GLY A 20 15.54 -20.08 -5.75
N ALA A 21 15.29 -19.15 -6.67
CA ALA A 21 15.55 -17.73 -6.49
C ALA A 21 14.31 -16.88 -6.73
N LEU A 22 14.32 -15.64 -6.22
CA LEU A 22 13.24 -14.69 -6.43
C LEU A 22 13.03 -14.39 -7.92
N ASN A 23 11.81 -14.57 -8.40
CA ASN A 23 11.39 -14.28 -9.76
C ASN A 23 11.18 -12.77 -9.94
N THR A 24 12.26 -12.00 -10.03
CA THR A 24 12.22 -10.53 -10.12
C THR A 24 11.39 -10.01 -11.29
N LYS A 25 11.21 -10.80 -12.37
CA LYS A 25 10.37 -10.44 -13.53
C LYS A 25 8.87 -10.55 -13.25
N TYR A 26 8.45 -11.09 -12.11
CA TYR A 26 7.04 -11.16 -11.75
C TYR A 26 6.44 -9.75 -11.62
N LYS A 27 5.29 -9.53 -12.26
CA LYS A 27 4.65 -8.20 -12.35
C LYS A 27 4.32 -7.58 -10.99
N ALA A 28 4.06 -8.37 -9.94
CA ALA A 28 3.83 -7.80 -8.61
C ALA A 28 5.12 -7.23 -8.03
N ILE A 29 6.24 -7.95 -8.14
CA ILE A 29 7.56 -7.46 -7.69
C ILE A 29 7.92 -6.18 -8.44
N GLN A 30 7.82 -6.19 -9.77
CA GLN A 30 8.14 -5.02 -10.59
C GLN A 30 7.32 -3.78 -10.23
N ARG A 31 6.06 -3.94 -9.82
CA ARG A 31 5.21 -2.81 -9.38
C ARG A 31 5.58 -2.28 -8.01
N SER A 32 6.24 -3.08 -7.17
CA SER A 32 6.70 -2.67 -5.84
C SER A 32 8.06 -1.95 -5.84
N LEU A 33 8.70 -1.82 -7.01
CA LEU A 33 9.95 -1.05 -7.17
C LEU A 33 9.65 0.46 -7.25
N TYR A 34 9.25 1.06 -6.12
CA TYR A 34 8.77 2.44 -6.08
C TYR A 34 9.82 3.45 -6.53
N ASP A 35 11.09 3.24 -6.21
CA ASP A 35 12.23 4.05 -6.69
C ASP A 35 12.27 4.12 -8.22
N VAL A 36 12.17 2.96 -8.89
CA VAL A 36 12.22 2.85 -10.36
C VAL A 36 11.07 3.61 -11.03
N HIS A 37 9.87 3.58 -10.44
CA HIS A 37 8.72 4.28 -10.99
C HIS A 37 8.77 5.78 -10.65
N MET A 38 9.16 6.12 -9.42
CA MET A 38 9.26 7.51 -8.96
C MET A 38 10.30 8.29 -9.77
N GLU A 39 11.41 7.65 -10.16
CA GLU A 39 12.44 8.28 -11.00
C GLU A 39 11.85 8.81 -12.31
N LYS A 40 10.89 8.09 -12.90
CA LYS A 40 10.23 8.52 -14.15
C LYS A 40 9.33 9.72 -13.93
N TRP A 41 8.58 9.76 -12.83
CA TRP A 41 7.74 10.90 -12.48
C TRP A 41 8.57 12.16 -12.20
N LEU A 42 9.68 12.01 -11.48
CA LEU A 42 10.58 13.10 -11.13
C LEU A 42 11.34 13.71 -12.33
N LYS A 43 11.30 13.07 -13.52
CA LYS A 43 11.76 13.69 -14.78
C LYS A 43 10.83 14.77 -15.29
N HIS A 44 9.58 14.79 -14.83
CA HIS A 44 8.52 15.63 -15.37
C HIS A 44 7.85 16.53 -14.33
N PHE A 45 7.85 16.11 -13.06
CA PHE A 45 7.24 16.84 -11.96
C PHE A 45 8.24 17.00 -10.83
N SER A 46 8.26 18.17 -10.20
CA SER A 46 9.06 18.34 -9.00
C SER A 46 8.43 17.59 -7.82
N LEU A 47 9.25 17.22 -6.83
CA LEU A 47 8.79 16.40 -5.70
C LEU A 47 7.67 17.09 -4.90
N ASP A 48 7.69 18.43 -4.79
CA ASP A 48 6.66 19.22 -4.12
C ASP A 48 5.29 19.18 -4.81
N GLN A 49 5.21 18.66 -6.05
CA GLN A 49 3.95 18.42 -6.75
C GLN A 49 3.43 16.98 -6.57
N ILE A 50 4.13 16.15 -5.78
CA ILE A 50 3.76 14.74 -5.55
C ILE A 50 3.63 14.49 -4.06
N HIS A 51 2.39 14.33 -3.59
CA HIS A 51 2.13 13.89 -2.24
C HIS A 51 2.09 12.37 -2.15
N ILE A 52 2.90 11.82 -1.25
CA ILE A 52 2.95 10.38 -1.00
C ILE A 52 2.23 10.12 0.32
N VAL A 53 1.10 9.42 0.23
CA VAL A 53 0.30 9.01 1.38
C VAL A 53 0.87 7.73 1.97
N ASP A 54 1.05 7.69 3.29
CA ASP A 54 1.46 6.46 3.97
C ASP A 54 0.27 5.51 4.13
N GLY A 55 0.26 4.44 3.33
CA GLY A 55 -0.79 3.42 3.38
C GLY A 55 -0.87 2.68 4.72
N ASN A 56 0.24 2.50 5.44
CA ASN A 56 0.23 1.82 6.74
C ASN A 56 -0.43 2.70 7.80
N THR A 57 -0.10 3.99 7.80
CA THR A 57 -0.75 4.97 8.69
C THR A 57 -2.21 5.15 8.30
N LEU A 58 -2.55 5.28 7.02
CA LEU A 58 -3.94 5.45 6.55
C LEU A 58 -4.87 4.32 7.02
N ILE A 59 -4.35 3.09 7.11
CA ILE A 59 -5.13 1.94 7.62
C ILE A 59 -5.37 2.04 9.13
N LYS A 60 -4.36 2.47 9.90
CA LYS A 60 -4.36 2.48 11.38
C LYS A 60 -4.97 3.75 11.98
N ASP A 61 -4.74 4.89 11.34
CA ASP A 61 -5.18 6.22 11.76
C ASP A 61 -5.38 7.12 10.53
N PRO A 62 -6.57 7.07 9.89
CA PRO A 62 -6.80 7.73 8.61
C PRO A 62 -6.83 9.26 8.68
N LEU A 63 -7.20 9.84 9.83
CA LEU A 63 -7.44 11.28 9.94
C LEU A 63 -6.16 12.10 9.72
N PRO A 64 -5.03 11.84 10.41
CA PRO A 64 -3.81 12.62 10.20
C PRO A 64 -3.26 12.51 8.77
N GLU A 65 -3.35 11.34 8.13
CA GLU A 65 -2.94 11.18 6.73
C GLU A 65 -3.82 12.02 5.79
N LEU A 66 -5.14 11.98 5.95
CA LEU A 66 -6.05 12.76 5.10
C LEU A 66 -5.93 14.27 5.34
N GLN A 67 -5.58 14.71 6.55
CA GLN A 67 -5.27 16.12 6.81
C GLN A 67 -3.96 16.57 6.14
N LYS A 68 -2.98 15.68 5.92
CA LYS A 68 -1.82 15.98 5.07
C LYS A 68 -2.25 16.17 3.61
N VAL A 69 -3.18 15.34 3.13
CA VAL A 69 -3.76 15.47 1.78
C VAL A 69 -4.51 16.79 1.61
N GLU A 70 -5.36 17.18 2.57
CA GLU A 70 -6.06 18.48 2.55
C GLU A 70 -5.08 19.64 2.41
N ARG A 71 -4.00 19.64 3.22
CA ARG A 71 -2.97 20.68 3.17
C ARG A 71 -2.21 20.71 1.85
N PHE A 72 -1.82 19.54 1.33
CA PHE A 72 -1.13 19.44 0.05
C PHE A 72 -1.97 19.99 -1.11
N LEU A 73 -3.27 19.69 -1.11
CA LEU A 73 -4.21 20.18 -2.13
C LEU A 73 -4.69 21.62 -1.88
N ASN A 74 -4.21 22.28 -0.83
CA ASN A 74 -4.66 23.60 -0.38
C ASN A 74 -6.19 23.67 -0.17
N LEU A 75 -6.75 22.63 0.44
CA LEU A 75 -8.17 22.53 0.77
C LEU A 75 -8.43 22.99 2.22
N PRO A 76 -9.62 23.58 2.51
CA PRO A 76 -10.04 23.84 3.88
C PRO A 76 -10.10 22.53 4.67
N SER A 77 -9.62 22.53 5.92
CA SER A 77 -9.66 21.33 6.76
C SER A 77 -11.09 21.07 7.23
N ARG A 78 -11.74 20.09 6.60
CA ARG A 78 -13.13 19.69 6.85
C ARG A 78 -13.24 18.24 7.29
N ILE A 79 -12.24 17.41 6.98
CA ILE A 79 -12.21 16.02 7.42
C ILE A 79 -11.91 15.99 8.92
N MET A 80 -12.82 15.38 9.67
CA MET A 80 -12.78 15.27 11.13
C MET A 80 -12.79 13.81 11.58
N SER A 81 -12.44 13.57 12.84
CA SER A 81 -12.50 12.23 13.45
C SER A 81 -13.91 11.62 13.38
N SER A 82 -14.95 12.44 13.48
CA SER A 82 -16.36 12.01 13.40
C SER A 82 -16.75 11.43 12.03
N ASN A 83 -15.97 11.71 10.98
CA ASN A 83 -16.14 11.11 9.65
C ASN A 83 -15.66 9.65 9.59
N PHE A 84 -15.00 9.15 10.62
CA PHE A 84 -14.49 7.78 10.67
C PHE A 84 -15.06 7.01 11.85
N TYR A 85 -15.26 5.72 11.64
CA TYR A 85 -15.54 4.76 12.71
C TYR A 85 -14.86 3.45 12.38
N PHE A 86 -14.33 2.76 13.39
CA PHE A 86 -13.70 1.46 13.18
C PHE A 86 -14.76 0.36 13.17
N ASN A 87 -14.86 -0.38 12.06
CA ASN A 87 -15.75 -1.53 11.98
C ASN A 87 -14.99 -2.80 12.37
N GLN A 88 -15.30 -3.36 13.55
CA GLN A 88 -14.62 -4.52 14.10
C GLN A 88 -14.75 -5.77 13.21
N THR A 89 -15.93 -6.01 12.62
CA THR A 89 -16.15 -7.14 11.71
C THR A 89 -15.36 -6.98 10.42
N LYS A 90 -15.27 -5.76 9.88
CA LYS A 90 -14.48 -5.49 8.69
C LYS A 90 -12.98 -5.51 8.99
N GLY A 91 -12.58 -5.10 10.19
CA GLY A 91 -11.18 -4.92 10.61
C GLY A 91 -10.54 -3.63 10.10
N PHE A 92 -11.33 -2.67 9.61
CA PHE A 92 -10.85 -1.42 9.02
C PHE A 92 -11.73 -0.23 9.42
N TYR A 93 -11.18 0.98 9.30
CA TYR A 93 -11.98 2.21 9.37
C TYR A 93 -12.93 2.31 8.18
N CYS A 94 -14.15 2.75 8.48
CA CYS A 94 -15.22 3.04 7.54
C CYS A 94 -15.60 4.53 7.66
N ILE A 95 -16.36 5.03 6.67
CA ILE A 95 -16.67 6.46 6.54
C ILE A 95 -18.11 6.72 6.99
N ARG A 96 -18.28 7.79 7.78
CA ARG A 96 -19.56 8.42 8.10
C ARG A 96 -19.68 9.77 7.39
N SER A 97 -20.70 9.92 6.55
CA SER A 97 -21.01 11.16 5.83
C SER A 97 -22.52 11.33 5.74
N ASP A 98 -23.03 12.53 6.04
CA ASP A 98 -24.44 12.90 5.85
C ASP A 98 -25.42 11.90 6.51
N GLY A 99 -25.09 11.46 7.72
CA GLY A 99 -25.87 10.48 8.47
C GLY A 99 -25.81 9.04 7.93
N ARG A 100 -25.00 8.77 6.90
CA ARG A 100 -24.80 7.44 6.32
C ARG A 100 -23.44 6.88 6.68
N GLU A 101 -23.43 5.61 7.04
CA GLU A 101 -22.23 4.84 7.31
C GLU A 101 -21.95 3.90 6.14
N ARG A 102 -20.70 3.88 5.67
CA ARG A 102 -20.27 3.04 4.56
C ARG A 102 -18.86 2.52 4.75
N CYS A 103 -18.69 1.23 4.54
CA CYS A 103 -17.38 0.60 4.45
C CYS A 103 -16.96 0.45 2.98
N LEU A 104 -15.66 0.23 2.75
CA LEU A 104 -15.17 -0.16 1.44
C LEU A 104 -15.74 -1.54 1.03
N HIS A 105 -15.94 -1.71 -0.27
CA HIS A 105 -16.44 -2.95 -0.88
C HIS A 105 -15.61 -4.19 -0.47
N GLU A 106 -16.23 -5.37 -0.45
CA GLU A 106 -15.65 -6.65 0.01
C GLU A 106 -14.31 -7.01 -0.67
N SER A 107 -14.11 -6.53 -1.90
CA SER A 107 -12.83 -6.65 -2.62
C SER A 107 -11.63 -5.97 -1.92
N LYS A 108 -11.86 -5.12 -0.91
CA LYS A 108 -10.87 -4.35 -0.15
C LYS A 108 -10.66 -4.95 1.24
N GLY A 109 -9.40 -5.10 1.65
CA GLY A 109 -9.05 -5.74 2.92
C GLY A 109 -9.25 -7.26 2.91
N ARG A 110 -8.91 -7.92 1.79
CA ARG A 110 -8.96 -9.39 1.68
C ARG A 110 -7.80 -10.00 2.45
N PRO A 111 -8.00 -11.11 3.16
CA PRO A 111 -6.92 -11.79 3.87
C PRO A 111 -5.83 -12.21 2.89
N HIS A 112 -4.57 -11.95 3.27
CA HIS A 112 -3.42 -12.44 2.53
C HIS A 112 -3.18 -13.93 2.84
N PRO A 113 -2.67 -14.72 1.89
CA PRO A 113 -2.27 -16.09 2.17
C PRO A 113 -1.13 -16.11 3.19
N LEU A 114 -0.99 -17.22 3.91
CA LEU A 114 0.23 -17.50 4.66
C LEU A 114 1.37 -17.70 3.67
N VAL A 115 2.51 -17.05 3.93
CA VAL A 115 3.71 -17.15 3.09
C VAL A 115 4.85 -17.70 3.94
N ASN A 116 5.66 -18.58 3.36
CA ASN A 116 6.83 -19.13 4.02
C ASN A 116 7.81 -18.00 4.44
N ASN A 117 8.28 -18.04 5.70
CA ASN A 117 9.23 -17.06 6.24
C ASN A 117 10.51 -16.93 5.40
N THR A 118 11.06 -18.02 4.87
CA THR A 118 12.24 -17.96 3.98
C THR A 118 11.97 -17.12 2.74
N VAL A 119 10.75 -17.18 2.19
CA VAL A 119 10.35 -16.40 1.02
C VAL A 119 10.12 -14.93 1.39
N LEU A 120 9.54 -14.66 2.57
CA LEU A 120 9.39 -13.31 3.09
C LEU A 120 10.76 -12.63 3.32
N GLU A 121 11.71 -13.33 3.93
CA GLU A 121 13.07 -12.82 4.14
C GLU A 121 13.77 -12.50 2.83
N GLN A 122 13.62 -13.34 1.79
CA GLN A 122 14.14 -13.03 0.46
C GLN A 122 13.50 -11.79 -0.14
N LEU A 123 12.18 -11.61 0.01
CA LEU A 123 11.48 -10.41 -0.45
C LEU A 123 11.95 -9.16 0.29
N TYR A 124 12.05 -9.19 1.63
CA TYR A 124 12.52 -8.06 2.43
C TYR A 124 13.96 -7.69 2.09
N SER A 125 14.84 -8.69 1.98
CA SER A 125 16.23 -8.49 1.56
C SER A 125 16.31 -7.84 0.17
N TYR A 126 15.51 -8.32 -0.78
CA TYR A 126 15.45 -7.78 -2.14
C TYR A 126 14.97 -6.32 -2.18
N PHE A 127 13.93 -5.98 -1.42
CA PHE A 127 13.37 -4.62 -1.44
C PHE A 127 14.15 -3.61 -0.60
N ARG A 128 15.00 -4.04 0.34
CA ARG A 128 15.73 -3.15 1.26
C ARG A 128 16.47 -2.01 0.54
N GLU A 129 17.24 -2.33 -0.49
CA GLU A 129 17.99 -1.31 -1.23
C GLU A 129 17.07 -0.39 -2.04
N HIS A 130 15.99 -0.92 -2.61
CA HIS A 130 14.99 -0.15 -3.34
C HIS A 130 14.24 0.82 -2.41
N ASN A 131 13.87 0.37 -1.22
CA ASN A 131 13.26 1.19 -0.18
C ASN A 131 14.19 2.33 0.24
N ALA A 132 15.47 2.03 0.52
CA ALA A 132 16.45 3.05 0.88
C ALA A 132 16.72 4.08 -0.24
N LYS A 133 16.68 3.66 -1.52
CA LYS A 133 16.73 4.58 -2.67
C LYS A 133 15.49 5.46 -2.71
N PHE A 134 14.30 4.87 -2.62
CA PHE A 134 13.04 5.58 -2.62
C PHE A 134 12.98 6.63 -1.50
N TYR A 135 13.35 6.28 -0.27
CA TYR A 135 13.34 7.20 0.87
C TYR A 135 14.20 8.44 0.65
N ARG A 136 15.38 8.25 0.06
CA ARG A 136 16.27 9.36 -0.31
C ARG A 136 15.65 10.23 -1.41
N MET A 137 15.02 9.63 -2.42
CA MET A 137 14.38 10.36 -3.51
C MET A 137 13.22 11.23 -3.04
N VAL A 138 12.46 10.76 -2.06
CA VAL A 138 11.24 11.44 -1.59
C VAL A 138 11.42 12.20 -0.28
N ASN A 139 12.65 12.21 0.24
CA ASN A 139 13.03 12.83 1.51
C ASN A 139 12.10 12.43 2.69
N HIS A 140 11.71 11.15 2.72
CA HIS A 140 10.83 10.60 3.75
C HIS A 140 11.07 9.10 3.90
N SER A 141 11.10 8.62 5.14
CA SER A 141 11.21 7.19 5.46
C SER A 141 9.86 6.63 5.87
N PHE A 142 9.60 5.40 5.45
CA PHE A 142 8.41 4.65 5.87
C PHE A 142 8.85 3.45 6.73
N ASP A 143 7.99 3.04 7.66
CA ASP A 143 8.20 1.85 8.50
C ASP A 143 7.87 0.58 7.69
N TRP A 144 8.77 0.25 6.76
CA TRP A 144 8.72 -0.97 5.95
C TRP A 144 9.87 -1.91 6.37
N HIS A 145 9.67 -3.22 6.15
CA HIS A 145 10.58 -4.32 6.53
C HIS A 145 11.99 -4.23 5.93
#